data_AF-A0A7J8P2Z3-F1
#
_entry.id   AF-A0A7J8P2Z3-F1
#
_cell.length_a   1.000
_cell.length_b   1.000
_cell.length_c   1.000
_cell.angle_alpha   90.00
_cell.angle_beta   90.00
_cell.angle_gamma   90.00
#
_symmetry.space_group_name_H-M   'P 1'
#
loop_
_entity.id
_entity.type
_entity.pdbx_description
1 polymer ?
#
loop_
_entity_poly.entity_id
_entity_poly.type
_entity_poly.pdbx_seq_one_letter_code
_entity_poly.pdbx_strand_id
1 'polypeptide(L)'
;MSSFNGYILLLLLLLVFAFTVVSVEPRRGLPPEFTRWHVYVVNGLSDGRMLFVHCKSGDNDLGSRNLDVGTNFTWSFQQHIFRRTLFWCYVSKDDDDYNGGGAHASFK
;
A
#
# COMPACT_ATOMS: atom_id res chain seq x y z
N MET A 1 -11.73 51.84 -12.27
CA MET A 1 -10.82 50.87 -12.92
C MET A 1 -9.59 50.52 -12.05
N SER A 2 -9.66 50.64 -10.72
CA SER A 2 -8.55 50.32 -9.80
C SER A 2 -8.73 49.01 -9.01
N SER A 3 -9.97 48.60 -8.74
CA SER A 3 -10.30 47.40 -7.95
C SER A 3 -9.99 46.08 -8.67
N PHE A 4 -10.10 46.05 -10.00
CA PHE A 4 -9.81 44.86 -10.81
C PHE A 4 -8.34 44.44 -10.74
N ASN A 5 -7.41 45.40 -10.75
CA ASN A 5 -5.99 45.13 -10.59
C ASN A 5 -5.64 44.63 -9.19
N GLY A 6 -6.33 45.11 -8.16
CA GLY A 6 -6.15 44.65 -6.79
C GLY A 6 -6.56 43.19 -6.60
N TYR A 7 -7.68 42.76 -7.18
CA TYR A 7 -8.13 41.37 -7.15
C TYR A 7 -7.17 40.43 -7.90
N ILE A 8 -6.65 40.86 -9.06
CA ILE A 8 -5.67 40.07 -9.81
C ILE A 8 -4.37 39.91 -8.99
N LEU A 9 -3.86 40.97 -8.38
CA LEU A 9 -2.69 40.92 -7.49
C LEU A 9 -2.92 39.99 -6.29
N LEU A 10 -4.09 40.04 -5.66
CA LEU A 10 -4.45 39.16 -4.55
C LEU A 10 -4.51 37.69 -4.98
N LEU A 11 -5.12 37.38 -6.12
CA LEU A 11 -5.19 36.03 -6.66
C LEU A 11 -3.80 35.49 -7.02
N LEU A 12 -2.93 36.31 -7.59
CA LEU A 12 -1.54 35.94 -7.88
C LEU A 12 -0.76 35.66 -6.59
N LEU A 13 -0.91 36.48 -5.55
CA LEU A 13 -0.28 36.26 -4.24
C LEU A 13 -0.76 34.96 -3.58
N LEU A 14 -2.06 34.65 -3.66
CA LEU A 14 -2.61 33.39 -3.15
C LEU A 14 -2.09 32.16 -3.92
N LEU A 15 -1.96 32.26 -5.24
CA LEU A 15 -1.36 31.20 -6.06
C LEU A 15 0.12 30.98 -5.75
N VAL A 16 0.90 32.06 -5.59
CA VAL A 16 2.31 31.99 -5.21
C VAL A 16 2.45 31.38 -3.80
N PHE A 17 1.64 31.81 -2.84
CA PHE A 17 1.64 31.25 -1.49
C PHE A 17 1.32 29.75 -1.50
N ALA A 18 0.29 29.32 -2.23
CA ALA A 18 -0.04 27.91 -2.42
C ALA A 18 1.13 27.10 -3.02
N PHE A 19 1.79 27.63 -4.06
CA PHE A 19 2.97 27.00 -4.68
C PHE A 19 4.16 26.89 -3.72
N THR A 20 4.40 27.89 -2.88
CA THR A 20 5.49 27.86 -1.88
C THR A 20 5.23 26.85 -0.78
N VAL A 21 3.99 26.70 -0.30
CA VAL A 21 3.61 25.69 0.70
C VAL A 21 3.79 24.26 0.14
N VAL A 22 3.46 24.04 -1.14
CA VAL A 22 3.70 22.75 -1.84
C VAL A 22 5.20 22.42 -1.95
N SER A 23 6.06 23.43 -2.09
CA SER A 23 7.50 23.22 -2.28
C SER A 23 8.27 22.97 -0.97
N VAL A 24 7.70 23.33 0.19
CA VAL A 24 8.34 23.19 1.52
C VAL A 24 8.05 21.83 2.17
N GLU A 25 7.45 20.88 1.44
CA GLU A 25 7.26 19.54 1.96
C GLU A 25 8.56 18.72 1.93
N PRO A 26 9.02 18.17 3.06
CA PRO A 26 10.36 17.60 3.20
C PRO A 26 10.46 16.32 2.39
N ARG A 27 11.01 16.35 1.16
CA ARG A 27 11.24 15.18 0.26
C ARG A 27 10.33 13.98 0.57
N ARG A 28 9.01 14.20 0.56
CA ARG A 28 8.05 13.11 0.58
C ARG A 28 7.97 12.65 -0.86
N GLY A 29 8.10 11.35 -1.12
CA GLY A 29 7.99 10.77 -2.46
C GLY A 29 6.65 11.11 -3.13
N LEU A 30 6.34 10.46 -4.25
CA LEU A 30 5.01 10.60 -4.84
C LEU A 30 3.93 10.38 -3.77
N PRO A 31 2.79 11.09 -3.84
CA PRO A 31 1.66 10.80 -2.97
C PRO A 31 1.31 9.30 -3.00
N PRO A 32 0.79 8.71 -1.91
CA PRO A 32 0.46 7.28 -1.86
C PRO A 32 -0.45 6.81 -3.00
N GLU A 33 -1.32 7.70 -3.49
CA GLU A 33 -2.23 7.49 -4.62
C GLU A 33 -1.49 7.32 -5.95
N PHE A 34 -0.30 7.92 -6.08
CA PHE A 34 0.57 7.81 -7.25
C PHE A 34 1.80 6.92 -6.99
N THR A 35 1.89 6.31 -5.82
CA THR A 35 2.95 5.36 -5.47
C THR A 35 2.47 3.93 -5.73
N ARG A 36 3.23 3.18 -6.54
CA ARG A 36 3.00 1.75 -6.73
C ARG A 36 3.76 0.96 -5.66
N TRP A 37 3.02 0.22 -4.86
CA TRP A 37 3.53 -0.67 -3.84
C TRP A 37 3.68 -2.08 -4.40
N HIS A 38 4.82 -2.71 -4.14
CA HIS A 38 5.10 -4.10 -4.50
C HIS A 38 5.19 -4.93 -3.22
N VAL A 39 4.37 -5.97 -3.13
CA VAL A 39 4.31 -6.85 -1.96
C VAL A 39 4.92 -8.18 -2.32
N TYR A 40 5.75 -8.70 -1.42
CA TYR A 40 6.39 -9.99 -1.54
C TYR A 40 6.16 -10.78 -0.26
N VAL A 41 5.47 -11.90 -0.37
CA VAL A 41 5.39 -12.90 0.71
C VAL A 41 6.39 -13.99 0.36
N VAL A 42 7.42 -14.16 1.18
CA VAL A 42 8.53 -15.09 0.93
C VAL A 42 8.52 -16.17 1.99
N ASN A 43 8.62 -17.44 1.59
CA ASN A 43 8.79 -18.52 2.55
C ASN A 43 10.25 -18.61 3.01
N GLY A 44 10.51 -18.14 4.24
CA GLY A 44 11.81 -18.25 4.91
C GLY A 44 11.86 -19.31 6.02
N LEU A 45 10.93 -20.27 6.03
CA LEU A 45 10.91 -21.34 7.03
C LEU A 45 12.09 -22.30 6.85
N SER A 46 12.61 -22.80 7.96
CA SER A 46 13.63 -23.86 7.98
C SER A 46 13.03 -25.23 7.68
N ASP A 47 13.91 -26.18 7.38
CA ASP A 47 13.60 -27.63 7.28
C ASP A 47 12.74 -28.00 6.07
N GLY A 48 12.74 -27.18 5.01
CA GLY A 48 11.98 -27.46 3.79
C GLY A 48 10.47 -27.29 3.94
N ARG A 49 10.02 -26.67 5.04
CA ARG A 49 8.60 -26.51 5.35
C ARG A 49 7.87 -25.60 4.37
N MET A 50 6.64 -25.98 4.04
CA MET A 50 5.76 -25.22 3.15
C MET A 50 5.04 -24.10 3.92
N LEU A 51 4.90 -22.96 3.26
CA LEU A 51 4.12 -21.84 3.77
C LEU A 51 2.82 -21.71 2.97
N PHE A 52 1.68 -21.97 3.60
CA PHE A 52 0.38 -21.62 3.02
C PHE A 52 0.14 -20.12 3.19
N VAL A 53 -0.29 -19.46 2.12
CA VAL A 53 -0.71 -18.07 2.13
C VAL A 53 -2.02 -17.94 1.38
N HIS A 54 -2.97 -17.21 1.95
CA HIS A 54 -4.16 -16.74 1.26
C HIS A 54 -4.34 -15.25 1.52
N CYS A 55 -4.33 -14.45 0.45
CA CYS A 55 -4.45 -13.00 0.56
C CYS A 55 -5.68 -12.50 -0.19
N LYS A 56 -6.29 -11.44 0.33
CA LYS A 56 -7.38 -10.73 -0.33
C LYS A 56 -7.37 -9.25 0.03
N SER A 57 -8.11 -8.48 -0.73
CA SER A 57 -8.46 -7.08 -0.43
C SER A 57 -9.93 -6.96 -0.08
N GLY A 58 -10.39 -5.74 0.16
CA GLY A 58 -11.83 -5.46 0.30
C GLY A 58 -12.63 -5.83 -0.97
N ASP A 59 -12.02 -5.67 -2.14
CA ASP A 59 -12.73 -5.74 -3.44
C ASP A 59 -12.36 -6.97 -4.28
N ASN A 60 -11.21 -7.60 -4.02
CA ASN A 60 -10.69 -8.68 -4.85
C ASN A 60 -9.94 -9.74 -4.02
N ASP A 61 -10.19 -11.02 -4.32
CA ASP A 61 -9.43 -12.15 -3.81
C ASP A 61 -8.15 -12.33 -4.63
N LEU A 62 -6.98 -12.32 -3.98
CA LEU A 62 -5.69 -12.53 -4.66
C LEU A 62 -5.37 -14.02 -4.81
N GLY A 63 -6.10 -14.89 -4.11
CA GLY A 63 -5.98 -16.33 -4.15
C GLY A 63 -5.13 -16.91 -3.04
N SER A 64 -4.97 -18.23 -3.09
CA SER A 64 -4.13 -19.00 -2.17
C SER A 64 -2.96 -19.67 -2.89
N ARG A 65 -1.84 -19.83 -2.19
CA ARG A 65 -0.63 -20.50 -2.66
C ARG A 65 0.03 -21.26 -1.51
N ASN A 66 0.60 -22.42 -1.79
CA ASN A 66 1.59 -23.07 -0.94
C ASN A 66 2.96 -22.76 -1.51
N LEU A 67 3.83 -22.16 -0.71
CA LEU A 67 5.15 -21.69 -1.13
C LEU A 67 6.21 -22.65 -0.61
N ASP A 68 7.04 -23.19 -1.51
CA ASP A 68 8.28 -23.87 -1.15
C ASP A 68 9.29 -22.88 -0.55
N VAL A 69 10.25 -23.38 0.22
CA VAL A 69 11.31 -22.56 0.82
C VAL A 69 12.05 -21.75 -0.24
N GLY A 70 12.18 -20.44 -0.01
CA GLY A 70 12.80 -19.50 -0.94
C GLY A 70 11.91 -19.00 -2.08
N THR A 71 10.69 -19.55 -2.25
CA THR A 71 9.72 -19.06 -3.23
C THR A 71 8.88 -17.92 -2.68
N ASN A 72 8.17 -17.21 -3.56
CA ASN A 72 7.35 -16.07 -3.18
C ASN A 72 5.99 -16.02 -3.87
N PHE A 73 5.05 -15.37 -3.18
CA PHE A 73 3.79 -14.88 -3.74
C PHE A 73 3.84 -13.35 -3.76
N THR A 74 3.64 -12.76 -4.94
CA THR A 74 3.81 -11.32 -5.16
C THR A 74 2.65 -10.70 -5.93
N TRP A 75 2.36 -9.44 -5.61
CA TRP A 75 1.45 -8.59 -6.34
C TRP A 75 1.85 -7.13 -6.15
N SER A 76 1.24 -6.24 -6.93
CA SER A 76 1.43 -4.80 -6.77
C SER A 76 0.11 -4.06 -6.82
N PHE A 77 0.04 -2.93 -6.13
CA PHE A 77 -1.14 -2.09 -6.11
C PHE A 77 -0.76 -0.61 -5.99
N GLN A 78 -1.72 0.26 -6.30
CA GLN A 78 -1.67 1.68 -5.98
C GLN A 78 -2.82 1.98 -5.02
N GLN A 79 -2.61 2.89 -4.08
CA GLN A 79 -3.68 3.25 -3.15
C GLN A 79 -4.78 3.98 -3.93
N HIS A 80 -6.03 3.54 -3.78
CA HIS A 80 -7.14 4.28 -4.37
C HIS A 80 -7.22 5.68 -3.76
N ILE A 81 -7.64 6.70 -4.52
CA ILE A 81 -7.69 8.11 -4.06
C ILE A 81 -8.52 8.30 -2.77
N PHE A 82 -9.48 7.41 -2.53
CA PHE A 82 -10.31 7.41 -1.32
C PHE A 82 -9.77 6.52 -0.19
N ARG A 83 -8.52 6.05 -0.28
CA ARG A 83 -7.82 5.19 0.70
C ARG A 83 -8.62 3.96 1.14
N ARG A 84 -9.37 3.38 0.21
CA ARG A 84 -10.22 2.20 0.45
C ARG A 84 -9.49 0.88 0.31
N THR A 85 -8.32 0.92 -0.31
CA THR A 85 -7.49 -0.27 -0.48
C THR A 85 -6.95 -0.70 0.88
N LEU A 86 -7.28 -1.92 1.24
CA LEU A 86 -6.86 -2.60 2.45
C LEU A 86 -6.50 -4.01 1.82
N PHE A 87 -5.39 -4.66 2.22
CA PHE A 87 -5.13 -6.11 2.04
C PHE A 87 -4.95 -6.90 3.34
N TRP A 88 -5.53 -8.11 3.45
CA TRP A 88 -5.30 -9.07 4.55
C TRP A 88 -4.78 -10.37 3.97
N CYS A 89 -3.81 -10.96 4.67
CA CYS A 89 -3.30 -12.28 4.39
C CYS A 89 -3.44 -13.16 5.63
N TYR A 90 -3.91 -14.38 5.41
CA TYR A 90 -3.76 -15.49 6.34
C TYR A 90 -2.56 -16.33 5.90
N VAL A 91 -1.74 -16.71 6.87
CA VAL A 91 -0.51 -17.47 6.63
C VAL A 91 -0.41 -18.58 7.67
N SER A 92 -0.09 -19.81 7.25
CA SER A 92 0.11 -20.93 8.15
C SER A 92 1.21 -21.86 7.65
N LYS A 93 1.85 -22.57 8.57
CA LYS A 93 2.82 -23.62 8.26
C LYS A 93 2.07 -24.93 7.97
N ASP A 94 2.79 -25.89 7.40
CA ASP A 94 2.35 -27.25 7.11
C ASP A 94 2.00 -28.06 8.36
N ASP A 95 2.72 -27.84 9.47
CA ASP A 95 2.47 -28.53 10.74
C ASP A 95 1.34 -27.91 11.60
N ASP A 96 0.65 -26.88 11.11
CA ASP A 96 -0.44 -26.22 11.85
C ASP A 96 -1.70 -27.11 11.88
N ASP A 97 -1.66 -28.10 12.77
CA ASP A 97 -2.71 -29.08 13.04
C ASP A 97 -3.88 -28.42 13.78
N TYR A 98 -4.93 -28.00 13.05
CA TYR A 98 -6.32 -27.66 13.43
C TYR A 98 -6.60 -26.75 14.66
N ASN A 99 -5.60 -26.30 15.43
CA ASN A 99 -5.74 -25.51 16.66
C ASN A 99 -5.46 -24.01 16.48
N GLY A 100 -5.44 -23.51 15.23
CA GLY A 100 -5.43 -22.07 14.95
C GLY A 100 -4.06 -21.38 15.04
N GLY A 101 -2.97 -22.07 14.70
CA GLY A 101 -1.59 -21.55 14.73
C GLY A 101 -1.20 -20.55 13.63
N GLY A 102 -2.14 -20.07 12.81
CA GLY A 102 -1.87 -19.17 11.71
C GLY A 102 -1.60 -17.72 12.13
N ALA A 103 -0.88 -16.99 11.28
CA ALA A 103 -0.65 -15.56 11.41
C ALA A 103 -1.55 -14.75 10.46
N HIS A 104 -1.97 -13.57 10.91
CA HIS A 104 -2.71 -12.62 10.10
C HIS A 104 -1.90 -11.33 9.93
N ALA A 105 -1.82 -10.84 8.70
CA ALA A 105 -1.22 -9.55 8.39
C ALA A 105 -2.22 -8.69 7.62
N SER A 106 -2.32 -7.39 7.97
CA SER A 106 -3.19 -6.44 7.30
C SER A 106 -2.46 -5.12 7.03
N PHE A 107 -2.65 -4.54 5.86
CA PHE A 107 -2.03 -3.26 5.47
C PHE A 107 -2.93 -2.45 4.52
N LYS A 108 -2.66 -1.15 4.40
CA LYS A 108 -3.42 -0.16 3.60
C LYS A 108 -2.50 0.66 2.71
#